data_AF-A0A1V5KV15-F1
#
_entry.id   AF-A0A1V5KV15-F1
#
_cell.length_a   1.000
_cell.length_b   1.000
_cell.length_c   1.000
_cell.angle_alpha   90.00
_cell.angle_beta   90.00
_cell.angle_gamma   90.00
#
_symmetry.space_group_name_H-M   'P 1'
#
loop_
_entity.id
_entity.type
_entity.pdbx_description
1 polymer ?
#
loop_
_entity_poly.entity_id
_entity_poly.type
_entity_poly.pdbx_seq_one_letter_code
_entity_poly.pdbx_strand_id
1 'polypeptide(L)'
;MTRLLFHNLRVLAENHILFGSQDPTGYGVGWAGDNERSDIRTITGSYPAIASWSIKGVADGQAFSNELHRFKLFHEGGGFNTIEWHMDNPLGGDFYWSNRTSNQNAVEAILPGGPKHPDFLRQLDNIAFFLRNLRDAEGRSIPVVFRPFHEHNGDWFWWGRPHCTEAQYIALYRMVVDYLRGEKGVSNLLFAFSPDRSRMTINPPSAVDLLYGYPGDAYIDILGIDNYWDVGHPSNTRGAEQRQQDFLQSLEILVNEATARGKIAALTETGNDRITDPMWFTKTLLEPIKNHPVAQKLAYVAIWRNADSSHHYAPYPGHPAEQDFVRFHADPFTVFMDRMPDLYNTLLDHPWEESIPTAPAALQTQPLYRFHRGDNDSHFFTAEEEEKHAILTELPEDVWTLQGVSHQVISNPVPFSQPVWRIYNSKAGSHFYSMSRKEIVSVLESMGDFFILEGIAFRALGAQIPGSHPVYRFYAPRTASHFFTISPEERDHIISNIPHDRLTYEGVAWFAFP
;
A
#
# COMPACT_ATOMS: atom_id res chain seq x y z
N MET A 1 -9.66 -22.04 -6.09
CA MET A 1 -9.34 -20.65 -5.72
C MET A 1 -9.71 -20.32 -4.28
N THR A 2 -10.98 -20.22 -3.86
CA THR A 2 -11.31 -19.77 -2.47
C THR A 2 -10.74 -20.65 -1.35
N ARG A 3 -10.74 -21.98 -1.51
CA ARG A 3 -10.10 -22.89 -0.54
C ARG A 3 -8.58 -22.73 -0.50
N LEU A 4 -7.96 -22.45 -1.66
CA LEU A 4 -6.51 -22.20 -1.75
C LEU A 4 -6.16 -20.86 -1.09
N LEU A 5 -6.95 -19.81 -1.32
CA LEU A 5 -6.79 -18.54 -0.60
C LEU A 5 -6.79 -18.76 0.92
N PHE A 6 -7.78 -19.48 1.46
CA PHE A 6 -7.84 -19.77 2.89
C PHE A 6 -6.60 -20.50 3.40
N HIS A 7 -6.15 -21.55 2.69
CA HIS A 7 -4.95 -22.30 3.07
C HIS A 7 -3.70 -21.43 2.99
N ASN A 8 -3.48 -20.75 1.86
CA ASN A 8 -2.28 -19.99 1.57
C ASN A 8 -2.13 -18.78 2.50
N LEU A 9 -3.23 -18.14 2.92
CA LEU A 9 -3.18 -17.08 3.93
C LEU A 9 -2.67 -17.59 5.28
N ARG A 10 -2.98 -18.83 5.67
CA ARG A 10 -2.47 -19.42 6.91
C ARG A 10 -0.98 -19.74 6.82
N VAL A 11 -0.52 -20.20 5.66
CA VAL A 11 0.89 -20.48 5.41
C VAL A 11 1.71 -19.19 5.45
N LEU A 12 1.24 -18.15 4.78
CA LEU A 12 1.90 -16.84 4.74
C LEU A 12 1.98 -16.19 6.12
N ALA A 13 0.91 -16.31 6.92
CA ALA A 13 0.86 -15.79 8.28
C ALA A 13 1.96 -16.34 9.20
N GLU A 14 2.66 -17.42 8.87
CA GLU A 14 3.74 -17.91 9.73
C GLU A 14 4.95 -16.97 9.77
N ASN A 15 5.27 -16.32 8.65
CA ASN A 15 6.50 -15.52 8.49
C ASN A 15 6.27 -14.14 7.85
N HIS A 16 5.04 -13.83 7.43
CA HIS A 16 4.74 -12.59 6.71
C HIS A 16 3.38 -12.02 7.10
N ILE A 17 3.26 -10.70 6.92
CA ILE A 17 1.99 -9.97 7.05
C ILE A 17 1.65 -9.28 5.73
N LEU A 18 0.46 -9.58 5.20
CA LEU A 18 -0.03 -8.95 3.98
C LEU A 18 -0.57 -7.56 4.31
N PHE A 19 -0.24 -6.57 3.50
CA PHE A 19 -0.73 -5.21 3.67
C PHE A 19 -1.94 -4.91 2.78
N GLY A 20 -2.97 -4.31 3.37
CA GLY A 20 -4.23 -3.95 2.73
C GLY A 20 -4.62 -2.48 2.89
N SER A 21 -5.50 -2.01 2.01
CA SER A 21 -6.12 -0.69 2.16
C SER A 21 -7.56 -0.69 1.63
N GLN A 22 -8.43 0.11 2.25
CA GLN A 22 -9.77 0.42 1.75
C GLN A 22 -9.70 1.39 0.57
N ASP A 23 -10.45 1.09 -0.48
CA ASP A 23 -10.54 1.85 -1.73
C ASP A 23 -9.17 2.31 -2.27
N PRO A 24 -8.21 1.39 -2.50
CA PRO A 24 -6.85 1.76 -2.89
C PRO A 24 -6.75 2.36 -4.30
N THR A 25 -7.83 2.31 -5.09
CA THR A 25 -7.94 2.90 -6.43
C THR A 25 -9.32 3.50 -6.64
N GLY A 26 -9.52 4.29 -7.70
CA GLY A 26 -10.76 5.02 -7.99
C GLY A 26 -10.69 6.47 -7.53
N TYR A 27 -10.07 6.72 -6.38
CA TYR A 27 -9.78 8.05 -5.86
C TYR A 27 -8.61 8.01 -4.86
N GLY A 28 -8.11 9.20 -4.49
CA GLY A 28 -7.06 9.39 -3.49
C GLY A 28 -6.89 10.88 -3.18
N VAL A 29 -5.83 11.24 -2.45
CA VAL A 29 -5.63 12.63 -2.06
C VAL A 29 -5.33 13.51 -3.27
N GLY A 30 -6.27 14.40 -3.61
CA GLY A 30 -6.14 15.35 -4.71
C GLY A 30 -6.45 14.79 -6.11
N TRP A 31 -7.04 13.59 -6.22
CA TRP A 31 -7.46 13.02 -7.50
C TRP A 31 -8.64 12.05 -7.35
N ALA A 32 -9.43 11.88 -8.41
CA ALA A 32 -10.54 10.93 -8.47
C ALA A 32 -10.86 10.54 -9.93
N GLY A 33 -11.59 9.43 -10.11
CA GLY A 33 -12.10 8.98 -11.41
C GLY A 33 -11.18 8.04 -12.18
N ASP A 34 -10.18 7.46 -11.52
CA ASP A 34 -9.21 6.55 -12.14
C ASP A 34 -9.17 5.22 -11.38
N ASN A 35 -9.71 4.16 -11.98
CA ASN A 35 -9.82 2.84 -11.36
C ASN A 35 -8.48 2.08 -11.27
N GLU A 36 -7.38 2.62 -11.78
CA GLU A 36 -6.06 2.00 -11.72
C GLU A 36 -5.06 2.85 -10.94
N ARG A 37 -5.23 4.16 -10.86
CA ARG A 37 -4.36 5.00 -10.04
C ARG A 37 -4.53 4.67 -8.55
N SER A 38 -3.45 4.81 -7.78
CA SER A 38 -3.41 4.56 -6.34
C SER A 38 -2.36 5.47 -5.68
N ASP A 39 -2.66 6.08 -4.53
CA ASP A 39 -1.67 6.82 -3.74
C ASP A 39 -0.53 5.90 -3.29
N ILE A 40 -0.88 4.69 -2.81
CA ILE A 40 0.07 3.67 -2.37
C ILE A 40 1.02 3.29 -3.51
N ARG A 41 0.48 2.94 -4.68
CA ARG A 41 1.30 2.58 -5.86
C ARG A 41 2.17 3.74 -6.34
N THR A 42 1.70 4.98 -6.21
CA THR A 42 2.49 6.15 -6.61
C THR A 42 3.74 6.30 -5.75
N ILE A 43 3.68 5.93 -4.47
CA ILE A 43 4.79 6.03 -3.53
C ILE A 43 5.72 4.80 -3.59
N THR A 44 5.14 3.60 -3.60
CA THR A 44 5.90 2.35 -3.43
C THR A 44 6.23 1.66 -4.76
N GLY A 45 5.55 2.04 -5.84
CA GLY A 45 5.57 1.30 -7.11
C GLY A 45 4.65 0.07 -7.13
N SER A 46 4.05 -0.31 -6.00
CA SER A 46 3.18 -1.49 -5.86
C SER A 46 1.79 -1.15 -5.30
N TYR A 47 0.77 -1.87 -5.72
CA TYR A 47 -0.52 -1.88 -5.00
C TYR A 47 -0.38 -2.59 -3.64
N PRO A 48 -1.29 -2.34 -2.68
CA PRO A 48 -1.42 -3.22 -1.52
C PRO A 48 -1.77 -4.65 -1.98
N ALA A 49 -1.39 -5.65 -1.19
CA ALA A 49 -1.76 -7.04 -1.46
C ALA A 49 -3.28 -7.27 -1.36
N ILE A 50 -3.97 -6.41 -0.62
CA ILE A 50 -5.40 -6.52 -0.33
C ILE A 50 -6.08 -5.21 -0.67
N ALA A 51 -7.17 -5.29 -1.42
CA ALA A 51 -8.11 -4.19 -1.57
C ALA A 51 -9.39 -4.46 -0.81
N SER A 52 -9.76 -3.55 0.08
CA SER A 52 -11.06 -3.52 0.73
C SER A 52 -12.00 -2.57 0.00
N TRP A 53 -13.26 -2.96 -0.17
CA TRP A 53 -14.27 -2.19 -0.92
C TRP A 53 -15.60 -2.15 -0.19
N SER A 54 -16.36 -1.08 -0.40
CA SER A 54 -17.76 -1.06 0.02
C SER A 54 -18.65 -1.83 -0.95
N ILE A 55 -19.49 -2.74 -0.45
CA ILE A 55 -20.51 -3.42 -1.26
C ILE A 55 -21.85 -2.67 -1.28
N LYS A 56 -21.97 -1.55 -0.56
CA LYS A 56 -23.24 -0.82 -0.36
C LYS A 56 -23.94 -0.49 -1.68
N GLY A 57 -23.23 0.10 -2.64
CA GLY A 57 -23.81 0.48 -3.94
C GLY A 57 -24.39 -0.73 -4.69
N VAL A 58 -23.68 -1.86 -4.70
CA VAL A 58 -24.16 -3.12 -5.28
C VAL A 58 -25.42 -3.60 -4.56
N ALA A 59 -25.41 -3.61 -3.21
CA ALA A 59 -26.55 -4.03 -2.41
C ALA A 59 -27.80 -3.20 -2.73
N ASP A 60 -27.62 -1.88 -2.92
CA ASP A 60 -28.68 -0.93 -3.27
C ASP A 60 -29.13 -1.00 -4.74
N GLY A 61 -28.55 -1.90 -5.54
CA GLY A 61 -28.92 -2.13 -6.94
C GLY A 61 -28.27 -1.18 -7.94
N GLN A 62 -27.17 -0.51 -7.57
CA GLN A 62 -26.40 0.32 -8.50
C GLN A 62 -25.61 -0.54 -9.50
N ALA A 63 -25.29 0.06 -10.65
CA ALA A 63 -24.42 -0.57 -11.64
C ALA A 63 -23.00 -0.72 -11.08
N PHE A 64 -22.33 -1.83 -11.42
CA PHE A 64 -21.09 -2.26 -10.77
C PHE A 64 -19.92 -2.52 -11.73
N SER A 65 -19.91 -1.86 -12.89
CA SER A 65 -18.86 -2.06 -13.90
C SER A 65 -17.47 -1.65 -13.41
N ASN A 66 -17.39 -0.58 -12.60
CA ASN A 66 -16.14 -0.11 -12.00
C ASN A 66 -15.64 -1.09 -10.94
N GLU A 67 -16.55 -1.61 -10.12
CA GLU A 67 -16.28 -2.61 -9.09
C GLU A 67 -15.73 -3.89 -9.75
N LEU A 68 -16.36 -4.39 -10.83
CA LEU A 68 -15.82 -5.53 -11.56
C LEU A 68 -14.40 -5.29 -12.07
N HIS A 69 -14.12 -4.11 -12.63
CA HIS A 69 -12.77 -3.75 -13.09
C HIS A 69 -11.76 -3.78 -11.95
N ARG A 70 -12.05 -3.08 -10.84
CA ARG A 70 -11.14 -2.99 -9.69
C ARG A 70 -10.91 -4.34 -9.01
N PHE A 71 -11.94 -5.17 -8.86
CA PHE A 71 -11.77 -6.49 -8.25
C PHE A 71 -10.90 -7.41 -9.13
N LYS A 72 -11.08 -7.34 -10.46
CA LYS A 72 -10.24 -8.06 -11.43
C LYS A 72 -8.79 -7.58 -11.39
N LEU A 73 -8.56 -6.26 -11.37
CA LEU A 73 -7.23 -5.67 -11.26
C LEU A 73 -6.44 -6.27 -10.08
N PHE A 74 -7.06 -6.33 -8.89
CA PHE A 74 -6.40 -6.88 -7.71
C PHE A 74 -6.22 -8.39 -7.75
N HIS A 75 -7.20 -9.12 -8.31
CA HIS A 75 -7.10 -10.57 -8.48
C HIS A 75 -5.99 -10.97 -9.47
N GLU A 76 -5.96 -10.32 -10.63
CA GLU A 76 -4.99 -10.57 -11.71
C GLU A 76 -3.57 -10.14 -11.30
N GLY A 77 -3.44 -9.12 -10.45
CA GLY A 77 -2.18 -8.75 -9.82
C GLY A 77 -1.68 -9.71 -8.73
N GLY A 78 -2.42 -10.77 -8.41
CA GLY A 78 -2.06 -11.76 -7.37
C GLY A 78 -2.50 -11.39 -5.96
N GLY A 79 -3.06 -10.19 -5.76
CA GLY A 79 -3.70 -9.79 -4.51
C GLY A 79 -5.09 -10.41 -4.34
N PHE A 80 -5.78 -10.09 -3.24
CA PHE A 80 -7.16 -10.53 -3.00
C PHE A 80 -8.07 -9.37 -2.56
N ASN A 81 -9.39 -9.59 -2.71
CA ASN A 81 -10.39 -8.59 -2.41
C ASN A 81 -11.12 -8.91 -1.11
N THR A 82 -11.37 -7.88 -0.31
CA THR A 82 -12.30 -7.93 0.82
C THR A 82 -13.42 -6.91 0.61
N ILE A 83 -14.59 -7.19 1.16
CA ILE A 83 -15.74 -6.30 1.10
C ILE A 83 -16.33 -6.08 2.49
N GLU A 84 -16.64 -4.83 2.79
CA GLU A 84 -17.41 -4.41 3.95
C GLU A 84 -18.82 -3.99 3.51
N TRP A 85 -19.74 -3.92 4.48
CA TRP A 85 -21.09 -3.43 4.22
C TRP A 85 -21.60 -2.45 5.28
N HIS A 86 -21.29 -1.16 5.09
CA HIS A 86 -21.95 -0.02 5.72
C HIS A 86 -23.41 0.13 5.22
N MET A 87 -24.27 -0.81 5.63
CA MET A 87 -25.66 -0.87 5.22
C MET A 87 -26.49 0.26 5.86
N ASP A 88 -27.27 0.98 5.04
CA ASP A 88 -28.22 1.97 5.57
C ASP A 88 -29.22 1.32 6.53
N ASN A 89 -29.65 2.08 7.54
CA ASN A 89 -30.66 1.59 8.46
C ASN A 89 -31.95 1.23 7.70
N PRO A 90 -32.44 -0.02 7.77
CA PRO A 90 -33.61 -0.49 7.01
C PRO A 90 -34.93 0.21 7.42
N LEU A 91 -34.91 0.95 8.54
CA LEU A 91 -36.00 1.78 9.04
C LEU A 91 -35.80 3.28 8.79
N GLY A 92 -34.76 3.64 8.02
CA GLY A 92 -34.42 4.97 7.54
C GLY A 92 -33.26 5.64 8.28
N GLY A 93 -32.54 6.49 7.56
CA GLY A 93 -31.21 7.01 7.94
C GLY A 93 -30.10 6.33 7.14
N ASP A 94 -28.85 6.56 7.53
CA ASP A 94 -27.69 5.83 7.03
C ASP A 94 -27.27 4.71 8.02
N PHE A 95 -26.05 4.19 7.88
CA PHE A 95 -25.54 3.12 8.73
C PHE A 95 -25.26 3.56 10.19
N TYR A 96 -25.09 4.86 10.44
CA TYR A 96 -24.90 5.38 11.79
C TYR A 96 -26.23 5.41 12.56
N TRP A 97 -26.20 4.85 13.77
CA TRP A 97 -27.32 4.91 14.69
C TRP A 97 -27.75 6.35 14.99
N SER A 98 -26.82 7.31 15.06
CA SER A 98 -27.14 8.71 15.31
C SER A 98 -28.02 9.35 14.24
N ASN A 99 -28.00 8.82 13.01
CA ASN A 99 -28.68 9.40 11.85
C ASN A 99 -30.01 8.68 11.53
N ARG A 100 -30.43 7.75 12.39
CA ARG A 100 -31.68 6.99 12.22
C ARG A 100 -32.92 7.88 12.22
N THR A 101 -33.94 7.46 11.49
CA THR A 101 -35.27 8.09 11.52
C THR A 101 -36.27 7.35 12.41
N SER A 102 -35.89 6.20 12.98
CA SER A 102 -36.69 5.37 13.86
C SER A 102 -35.86 4.80 14.99
N ASN A 103 -36.44 4.69 16.20
CA ASN A 103 -35.81 4.03 17.36
C ASN A 103 -36.14 2.52 17.44
N GLN A 104 -36.90 1.99 16.49
CA GLN A 104 -37.21 0.55 16.47
C GLN A 104 -35.96 -0.28 16.16
N ASN A 105 -35.95 -1.52 16.64
CA ASN A 105 -34.84 -2.45 16.41
C ASN A 105 -34.78 -2.85 14.94
N ALA A 106 -33.79 -2.31 14.23
CA ALA A 106 -33.57 -2.56 12.81
C ALA A 106 -33.19 -4.02 12.51
N VAL A 107 -32.45 -4.67 13.41
CA VAL A 107 -32.08 -6.09 13.27
C VAL A 107 -33.33 -6.98 13.33
N GLU A 108 -34.19 -6.76 14.32
CA GLU A 108 -35.48 -7.46 14.42
C GLU A 108 -36.35 -7.25 13.18
N ALA A 109 -36.33 -6.04 12.61
CA ALA A 109 -37.12 -5.73 11.43
C ALA A 109 -36.69 -6.49 10.16
N ILE A 110 -35.41 -6.89 10.06
CA ILE A 110 -34.86 -7.61 8.89
C ILE A 110 -34.69 -9.11 9.10
N LEU A 111 -34.77 -9.61 10.34
CA LEU A 111 -34.80 -11.04 10.62
C LEU A 111 -36.09 -11.69 10.08
N PRO A 112 -36.15 -13.02 9.88
CA PRO A 112 -37.32 -13.70 9.35
C PRO A 112 -38.59 -13.39 10.15
N GLY A 113 -39.65 -12.99 9.46
CA GLY A 113 -40.91 -12.51 10.05
C GLY A 113 -40.96 -11.01 10.32
N GLY A 114 -39.84 -10.29 10.22
CA GLY A 114 -39.77 -8.85 10.32
C GLY A 114 -40.30 -8.13 9.07
N PRO A 115 -40.85 -6.91 9.22
CA PRO A 115 -41.50 -6.17 8.12
C PRO A 115 -40.53 -5.73 7.00
N LYS A 116 -39.22 -5.68 7.27
CA LYS A 116 -38.17 -5.29 6.31
C LYS A 116 -37.42 -6.49 5.75
N HIS A 117 -37.75 -7.71 6.17
CA HIS A 117 -37.08 -8.92 5.70
C HIS A 117 -37.09 -9.07 4.16
N PRO A 118 -38.20 -8.86 3.42
CA PRO A 118 -38.19 -8.98 1.97
C PRO A 118 -37.29 -7.97 1.26
N ASP A 119 -37.17 -6.74 1.79
CA ASP A 119 -36.30 -5.72 1.22
C ASP A 119 -34.82 -6.04 1.50
N PHE A 120 -34.53 -6.57 2.69
CA PHE A 120 -33.19 -7.03 3.04
C PHE A 120 -32.74 -8.22 2.17
N LEU A 121 -33.62 -9.20 1.92
CA LEU A 121 -33.31 -10.31 1.00
C LEU A 121 -33.04 -9.82 -0.43
N ARG A 122 -33.69 -8.74 -0.87
CA ARG A 122 -33.42 -8.13 -2.18
C ARG A 122 -32.01 -7.54 -2.26
N GLN A 123 -31.52 -6.91 -1.19
CA GLN A 123 -30.14 -6.44 -1.13
C GLN A 123 -29.15 -7.60 -1.18
N LEU A 124 -29.42 -8.69 -0.46
CA LEU A 124 -28.61 -9.92 -0.53
C LEU A 124 -28.65 -10.57 -1.91
N ASP A 125 -29.79 -10.52 -2.62
CA ASP A 125 -29.90 -10.99 -4.00
C ASP A 125 -28.98 -10.20 -4.95
N ASN A 126 -28.90 -8.88 -4.78
CA ASN A 126 -28.00 -8.04 -5.57
C ASN A 126 -26.53 -8.38 -5.29
N ILE A 127 -26.16 -8.56 -4.02
CA ILE A 127 -24.81 -8.99 -3.61
C ILE A 127 -24.49 -10.37 -4.21
N ALA A 128 -25.42 -11.33 -4.09
CA ALA A 128 -25.24 -12.67 -4.65
C ALA A 128 -25.09 -12.64 -6.18
N PHE A 129 -25.87 -11.80 -6.86
CA PHE A 129 -25.76 -11.60 -8.30
C PHE A 129 -24.38 -11.06 -8.69
N PHE A 130 -23.88 -10.04 -8.00
CA PHE A 130 -22.52 -9.52 -8.23
C PHE A 130 -21.45 -10.60 -8.02
N LEU A 131 -21.44 -11.28 -6.87
CA LEU A 131 -20.43 -12.29 -6.53
C LEU A 131 -20.44 -13.49 -7.48
N ARG A 132 -21.62 -13.85 -8.01
CA ARG A 132 -21.77 -14.89 -9.04
C ARG A 132 -21.36 -14.44 -10.45
N ASN A 133 -21.23 -13.14 -10.69
CA ASN A 133 -20.72 -12.61 -11.96
C ASN A 133 -19.27 -12.12 -11.87
N LEU A 134 -18.70 -12.08 -10.67
CA LEU A 134 -17.29 -11.79 -10.46
C LEU A 134 -16.44 -12.99 -10.90
N ARG A 135 -15.94 -12.92 -12.13
CA ARG A 135 -15.19 -13.98 -12.81
C ARG A 135 -13.88 -13.44 -13.38
N ASP A 136 -12.82 -14.23 -13.32
CA ASP A 136 -11.54 -13.92 -13.96
C ASP A 136 -11.61 -14.12 -15.48
N ALA A 137 -10.48 -13.91 -16.17
CA ALA A 137 -10.38 -14.06 -17.63
C ALA A 137 -10.69 -15.50 -18.10
N GLU A 138 -10.43 -16.51 -17.26
CA GLU A 138 -10.71 -17.92 -17.52
C GLU A 138 -12.14 -18.34 -17.11
N GLY A 139 -12.96 -17.41 -16.63
CA GLY A 139 -14.34 -17.67 -16.22
C GLY A 139 -14.48 -18.36 -14.85
N ARG A 140 -13.43 -18.38 -14.04
CA ARG A 140 -13.43 -18.94 -12.67
C ARG A 140 -13.86 -17.87 -11.66
N SER A 141 -14.52 -18.30 -10.57
CA SER A 141 -15.02 -17.38 -9.54
C SER A 141 -13.91 -16.75 -8.70
N ILE A 142 -13.76 -15.43 -8.77
CA ILE A 142 -12.76 -14.68 -8.00
C ILE A 142 -13.11 -14.76 -6.50
N PRO A 143 -12.18 -15.21 -5.62
CA PRO A 143 -12.42 -15.24 -4.18
C PRO A 143 -12.55 -13.84 -3.57
N VAL A 144 -13.45 -13.70 -2.60
CA VAL A 144 -13.68 -12.46 -1.85
C VAL A 144 -13.82 -12.80 -0.35
N VAL A 145 -13.21 -11.98 0.50
CA VAL A 145 -13.49 -11.97 1.94
C VAL A 145 -14.68 -11.04 2.19
N PHE A 146 -15.76 -11.51 2.81
CA PHE A 146 -16.90 -10.69 3.18
C PHE A 146 -16.92 -10.46 4.68
N ARG A 147 -16.89 -9.18 5.08
CA ARG A 147 -16.86 -8.70 6.47
C ARG A 147 -18.12 -7.87 6.78
N PRO A 148 -19.31 -8.51 6.89
CA PRO A 148 -20.55 -7.80 7.19
C PRO A 148 -20.64 -7.47 8.69
N PHE A 149 -21.40 -6.41 9.01
CA PHE A 149 -21.77 -6.04 10.39
C PHE A 149 -20.58 -5.94 11.36
N HIS A 150 -19.48 -5.36 10.89
CA HIS A 150 -18.26 -5.10 11.66
C HIS A 150 -18.52 -4.15 12.85
N GLU A 151 -17.60 -4.16 13.83
CA GLU A 151 -17.62 -3.29 15.02
C GLU A 151 -18.92 -3.37 15.84
N HIS A 152 -19.61 -4.50 15.80
CA HIS A 152 -20.92 -4.68 16.42
C HIS A 152 -20.93 -4.63 17.96
N ASN A 153 -19.77 -4.78 18.60
CA ASN A 153 -19.64 -4.55 20.05
C ASN A 153 -19.66 -3.05 20.42
N GLY A 154 -19.57 -2.15 19.43
CA GLY A 154 -19.79 -0.71 19.53
C GLY A 154 -21.26 -0.30 19.53
N ASP A 155 -21.48 1.02 19.56
CA ASP A 155 -22.80 1.65 19.63
C ASP A 155 -23.09 2.65 18.51
N TRP A 156 -22.17 2.79 17.56
CA TRP A 156 -22.29 3.77 16.48
C TRP A 156 -23.07 3.25 15.28
N PHE A 157 -23.15 1.93 15.05
CA PHE A 157 -23.94 1.34 13.98
C PHE A 157 -25.28 0.78 14.47
N TRP A 158 -26.31 0.73 13.62
CA TRP A 158 -27.64 0.24 14.04
C TRP A 158 -27.68 -1.26 14.37
N TRP A 159 -26.69 -2.05 13.96
CA TRP A 159 -26.50 -3.45 14.38
C TRP A 159 -25.65 -3.59 15.66
N GLY A 160 -25.25 -2.47 16.28
CA GLY A 160 -24.40 -2.45 17.46
C GLY A 160 -25.07 -2.98 18.73
N ARG A 161 -24.23 -3.31 19.72
CA ARG A 161 -24.57 -3.97 20.99
C ARG A 161 -25.73 -3.34 21.77
N PRO A 162 -25.90 -1.99 21.83
CA PRO A 162 -27.05 -1.42 22.53
C PRO A 162 -28.36 -1.49 21.74
N HIS A 163 -28.30 -1.76 20.44
CA HIS A 163 -29.43 -1.59 19.51
C HIS A 163 -30.04 -2.92 19.06
N CYS A 164 -29.37 -4.03 19.34
CA CYS A 164 -29.91 -5.37 19.22
C CYS A 164 -29.35 -6.29 20.30
N THR A 165 -30.06 -7.39 20.59
CA THR A 165 -29.53 -8.41 21.51
C THR A 165 -28.43 -9.22 20.85
N GLU A 166 -27.54 -9.81 21.65
CA GLU A 166 -26.49 -10.70 21.17
C GLU A 166 -27.04 -11.86 20.31
N ALA A 167 -28.15 -12.45 20.73
CA ALA A 167 -28.83 -13.50 19.98
C ALA A 167 -29.38 -13.02 18.63
N GLN A 168 -29.88 -11.79 18.55
CA GLN A 168 -30.34 -11.19 17.30
C GLN A 168 -29.17 -10.92 16.34
N TYR A 169 -28.05 -10.39 16.85
CA TYR A 169 -26.84 -10.21 16.04
C TYR A 169 -26.33 -11.56 15.48
N ILE A 170 -26.26 -12.59 16.33
CA ILE A 170 -25.87 -13.95 15.91
C ILE A 170 -26.83 -14.46 14.83
N ALA A 171 -28.14 -14.31 15.02
CA ALA A 171 -29.14 -14.73 14.04
C ALA A 171 -28.99 -13.99 12.71
N LEU A 172 -28.70 -12.67 12.75
CA LEU A 172 -28.49 -11.85 11.56
C LEU A 172 -27.26 -12.32 10.78
N TYR A 173 -26.12 -12.49 11.46
CA TYR A 173 -24.89 -12.94 10.81
C TYR A 173 -25.09 -14.32 10.17
N ARG A 174 -25.67 -15.27 10.91
CA ARG A 174 -25.95 -16.62 10.39
C ARG A 174 -26.90 -16.61 9.20
N MET A 175 -27.97 -15.81 9.25
CA MET A 175 -28.92 -15.65 8.14
C MET A 175 -28.22 -15.19 6.86
N VAL A 176 -27.32 -14.21 6.93
CA VAL A 176 -26.57 -13.73 5.75
C VAL A 176 -25.67 -14.83 5.18
N VAL A 177 -24.95 -15.57 6.04
CA VAL A 177 -24.09 -16.68 5.62
C VAL A 177 -24.92 -17.78 4.95
N ASP A 178 -25.99 -18.23 5.59
CA ASP A 178 -26.85 -19.32 5.11
C ASP A 178 -27.55 -18.95 3.80
N TYR A 179 -28.02 -17.70 3.68
CA TYR A 179 -28.67 -17.22 2.46
C TYR A 179 -27.69 -17.15 1.29
N LEU A 180 -26.50 -16.56 1.47
CA LEU A 180 -25.52 -16.42 0.40
C LEU A 180 -24.91 -17.77 0.00
N ARG A 181 -24.44 -18.57 0.96
CA ARG A 181 -23.80 -19.88 0.68
C ARG A 181 -24.81 -20.94 0.28
N GLY A 182 -25.88 -21.07 1.05
CA GLY A 182 -26.89 -22.11 0.88
C GLY A 182 -27.88 -21.77 -0.23
N GLU A 183 -28.73 -20.78 0.00
CA GLU A 183 -29.85 -20.48 -0.90
C GLU A 183 -29.40 -19.94 -2.26
N LYS A 184 -28.42 -19.03 -2.29
CA LYS A 184 -27.94 -18.40 -3.53
C LYS A 184 -26.75 -19.12 -4.17
N GLY A 185 -26.17 -20.11 -3.50
CA GLY A 185 -25.06 -20.92 -4.01
C GLY A 185 -23.80 -20.11 -4.30
N VAL A 186 -23.56 -19.02 -3.56
CA VAL A 186 -22.34 -18.22 -3.68
C VAL A 186 -21.17 -19.01 -3.09
N SER A 187 -20.26 -19.46 -3.95
CA SER A 187 -19.19 -20.39 -3.58
C SER A 187 -17.81 -19.74 -3.41
N ASN A 188 -17.69 -18.43 -3.65
CA ASN A 188 -16.43 -17.69 -3.70
C ASN A 188 -16.18 -16.80 -2.47
N LEU A 189 -16.82 -17.09 -1.33
CA LEU A 189 -16.72 -16.29 -0.11
C LEU A 189 -15.96 -16.97 1.03
N LEU A 190 -15.08 -16.20 1.66
CA LEU A 190 -14.66 -16.37 3.06
C LEU A 190 -15.38 -15.34 3.93
N PHE A 191 -15.82 -15.69 5.12
CA PHE A 191 -16.50 -14.76 6.04
C PHE A 191 -15.57 -14.29 7.16
N ALA A 192 -15.52 -12.96 7.37
CA ALA A 192 -14.76 -12.33 8.43
C ALA A 192 -15.68 -11.73 9.50
N PHE A 193 -15.31 -11.91 10.76
CA PHE A 193 -15.99 -11.32 11.93
C PHE A 193 -14.99 -10.43 12.68
N SER A 194 -15.30 -9.15 12.85
CA SER A 194 -14.36 -8.14 13.34
C SER A 194 -15.01 -7.18 14.36
N PRO A 195 -15.00 -7.50 15.66
CA PRO A 195 -15.33 -6.54 16.70
C PRO A 195 -14.31 -5.39 16.76
N ASP A 196 -14.73 -4.26 17.35
CA ASP A 196 -13.89 -3.11 17.60
C ASP A 196 -13.12 -3.26 18.92
N ARG A 197 -11.81 -2.99 18.86
CA ARG A 197 -10.89 -3.07 20.00
C ARG A 197 -11.25 -2.13 21.15
N SER A 198 -11.71 -0.91 20.89
CA SER A 198 -11.95 0.12 21.90
C SER A 198 -13.02 -0.28 22.92
N ARG A 199 -13.88 -1.24 22.56
CA ARG A 199 -14.95 -1.78 23.40
C ARG A 199 -14.58 -3.11 24.08
N MET A 200 -13.31 -3.51 24.00
CA MET A 200 -12.80 -4.73 24.63
C MET A 200 -12.00 -4.43 25.88
N THR A 201 -12.22 -5.26 26.90
CA THR A 201 -11.35 -5.36 28.07
C THR A 201 -10.19 -6.29 27.75
N ILE A 202 -8.99 -5.72 27.66
CA ILE A 202 -7.76 -6.47 27.34
C ILE A 202 -6.86 -6.75 28.54
N ASN A 203 -7.15 -6.12 29.69
CA ASN A 203 -6.38 -6.25 30.92
C ASN A 203 -7.35 -6.46 32.10
N PRO A 204 -7.39 -7.65 32.72
CA PRO A 204 -6.61 -8.85 32.37
C PRO A 204 -6.96 -9.42 30.98
N PRO A 205 -6.05 -10.16 30.31
CA PRO A 205 -6.29 -10.71 28.98
C PRO A 205 -7.48 -11.68 28.95
N SER A 206 -8.42 -11.46 28.04
CA SER A 206 -9.64 -12.27 27.92
C SER A 206 -10.24 -12.19 26.52
N ALA A 207 -10.76 -13.32 26.04
CA ALA A 207 -11.50 -13.41 24.77
C ALA A 207 -12.99 -13.06 24.90
N VAL A 208 -13.50 -12.77 26.10
CA VAL A 208 -14.95 -12.54 26.32
C VAL A 208 -15.52 -11.44 25.43
N ASP A 209 -14.87 -10.28 25.39
CA ASP A 209 -15.36 -9.16 24.56
C ASP A 209 -15.05 -9.37 23.07
N LEU A 210 -13.97 -10.09 22.73
CA LEU A 210 -13.68 -10.50 21.34
C LEU A 210 -14.78 -11.41 20.78
N LEU A 211 -15.35 -12.27 21.62
CA LEU A 211 -16.33 -13.29 21.22
C LEU A 211 -17.78 -12.89 21.52
N TYR A 212 -18.04 -11.68 22.02
CA TYR A 212 -19.40 -11.16 22.14
C TYR A 212 -20.08 -11.17 20.77
N GLY A 213 -21.25 -11.80 20.63
CA GLY A 213 -21.95 -11.90 19.33
C GLY A 213 -21.31 -12.86 18.33
N TYR A 214 -20.36 -13.69 18.76
CA TYR A 214 -19.68 -14.66 17.89
C TYR A 214 -20.68 -15.65 17.25
N PRO A 215 -20.75 -15.74 15.92
CA PRO A 215 -21.77 -16.56 15.25
C PRO A 215 -21.46 -18.07 15.28
N GLY A 216 -20.28 -18.48 15.77
CA GLY A 216 -19.83 -19.86 15.84
C GLY A 216 -18.86 -20.24 14.72
N ASP A 217 -18.02 -21.24 14.98
CA ASP A 217 -16.91 -21.63 14.09
C ASP A 217 -17.39 -22.05 12.68
N ALA A 218 -18.64 -22.50 12.50
CA ALA A 218 -19.18 -22.87 11.19
C ALA A 218 -19.48 -21.66 10.27
N TYR A 219 -19.55 -20.45 10.83
CA TYR A 219 -20.02 -19.25 10.13
C TYR A 219 -18.91 -18.26 9.77
N ILE A 220 -17.68 -18.48 10.25
CA ILE A 220 -16.54 -17.62 9.94
C ILE A 220 -15.33 -18.42 9.47
N ASP A 221 -14.51 -17.76 8.67
CA ASP A 221 -13.22 -18.24 8.19
C ASP A 221 -12.08 -17.39 8.78
N ILE A 222 -12.33 -16.08 8.94
CA ILE A 222 -11.38 -15.10 9.49
C ILE A 222 -11.96 -14.52 10.79
N LEU A 223 -11.19 -14.58 11.86
CA LEU A 223 -11.43 -13.83 13.09
C LEU A 223 -10.55 -12.58 13.01
N GLY A 224 -11.18 -11.42 12.98
CA GLY A 224 -10.52 -10.13 12.87
C GLY A 224 -10.72 -9.26 14.11
N ILE A 225 -10.01 -8.14 14.15
CA ILE A 225 -10.38 -6.98 14.97
C ILE A 225 -10.20 -5.71 14.15
N ASP A 226 -11.00 -4.71 14.47
CA ASP A 226 -10.80 -3.34 14.02
C ASP A 226 -10.16 -2.56 15.18
N ASN A 227 -8.93 -2.05 15.00
CA ASN A 227 -8.16 -1.43 16.07
C ASN A 227 -7.48 -0.13 15.61
N TYR A 228 -8.22 0.97 15.75
CA TYR A 228 -7.66 2.33 15.69
C TYR A 228 -7.21 2.82 17.08
N TRP A 229 -7.82 2.26 18.13
CA TRP A 229 -7.72 2.75 19.50
C TRP A 229 -6.27 2.78 20.02
N ASP A 230 -5.54 1.68 19.84
CA ASP A 230 -4.19 1.53 20.40
C ASP A 230 -3.09 2.14 19.53
N VAL A 231 -3.41 2.48 18.27
CA VAL A 231 -2.42 2.95 17.28
C VAL A 231 -2.45 4.46 17.08
N GLY A 232 -2.90 5.20 18.09
CA GLY A 232 -2.85 6.67 18.12
C GLY A 232 -4.19 7.36 17.92
N HIS A 233 -5.31 6.71 18.24
CA HIS A 233 -6.61 7.37 18.27
C HIS A 233 -6.59 8.60 19.20
N PRO A 234 -7.09 9.78 18.78
CA PRO A 234 -6.94 11.02 19.53
C PRO A 234 -7.66 11.01 20.90
N SER A 235 -8.71 10.19 21.06
CA SER A 235 -9.40 10.03 22.35
C SER A 235 -8.73 9.05 23.31
N ASN A 236 -7.68 8.33 22.89
CA ASN A 236 -6.96 7.42 23.77
C ASN A 236 -5.83 8.17 24.50
N THR A 237 -6.11 8.55 25.74
CA THR A 237 -5.20 9.35 26.59
C THR A 237 -4.08 8.55 27.25
N ARG A 238 -4.01 7.23 27.03
CA ARG A 238 -2.94 6.37 27.58
C ARG A 238 -1.57 6.76 27.01
N GLY A 239 -0.50 6.55 27.78
CA GLY A 239 0.87 6.77 27.31
C GLY A 239 1.26 5.84 26.16
N ALA A 240 2.24 6.23 25.34
CA ALA A 240 2.64 5.48 24.13
C ALA A 240 3.04 4.02 24.44
N GLU A 241 3.80 3.79 25.52
CA GLU A 241 4.18 2.45 25.95
C GLU A 241 2.97 1.60 26.32
N GLN A 242 2.03 2.15 27.11
CA GLN A 242 0.81 1.43 27.48
C GLN A 242 -0.05 1.11 26.26
N ARG A 243 -0.17 2.05 25.31
CA ARG A 243 -0.90 1.80 24.05
C ARG A 243 -0.25 0.69 23.24
N GLN A 244 1.08 0.64 23.16
CA GLN A 244 1.78 -0.46 22.47
C GLN A 244 1.59 -1.81 23.18
N GLN A 245 1.63 -1.84 24.52
CA GLN A 245 1.32 -3.05 25.29
C GLN A 245 -0.12 -3.50 25.05
N ASP A 246 -1.07 -2.57 25.11
CA ASP A 246 -2.49 -2.80 24.88
C ASP A 246 -2.74 -3.31 23.45
N PHE A 247 -2.04 -2.74 22.46
CA PHE A 247 -2.05 -3.18 21.07
C PHE A 247 -1.62 -4.65 20.95
N LEU A 248 -0.42 -4.97 21.42
CA LEU A 248 0.15 -6.32 21.35
C LEU A 248 -0.70 -7.34 22.10
N GLN A 249 -1.22 -6.98 23.28
CA GLN A 249 -2.09 -7.85 24.07
C GLN A 249 -3.38 -8.19 23.32
N SER A 250 -3.96 -7.23 22.60
CA SER A 250 -5.15 -7.46 21.78
C SER A 250 -4.89 -8.39 20.60
N LEU A 251 -3.74 -8.26 19.94
CA LEU A 251 -3.34 -9.11 18.83
C LEU A 251 -3.01 -10.53 19.32
N GLU A 252 -2.41 -10.67 20.50
CA GLU A 252 -2.16 -11.97 21.12
C GLU A 252 -3.47 -12.72 21.42
N ILE A 253 -4.46 -12.04 22.03
CA ILE A 253 -5.78 -12.63 22.28
C ILE A 253 -6.42 -13.08 20.96
N LEU A 254 -6.38 -12.22 19.95
CA LEU A 254 -6.92 -12.51 18.62
C LEU A 254 -6.27 -13.74 17.97
N VAL A 255 -4.94 -13.77 17.88
CA VAL A 255 -4.20 -14.84 17.22
C VAL A 255 -4.38 -16.16 17.95
N ASN A 256 -4.36 -16.16 19.28
CA ASN A 256 -4.56 -17.38 20.08
C ASN A 256 -5.96 -17.96 19.86
N GLU A 257 -7.01 -17.12 19.89
CA GLU A 257 -8.38 -17.57 19.65
C GLU A 257 -8.60 -18.06 18.22
N ALA A 258 -8.08 -17.34 17.23
CA ALA A 258 -8.16 -17.77 15.84
C ALA A 258 -7.48 -19.12 15.63
N THR A 259 -6.26 -19.29 16.17
CA THR A 259 -5.48 -20.53 16.09
C THR A 259 -6.22 -21.69 16.75
N ALA A 260 -6.75 -21.50 17.96
CA ALA A 260 -7.49 -22.53 18.69
C ALA A 260 -8.73 -23.04 17.94
N ARG A 261 -9.31 -22.20 17.08
CA ARG A 261 -10.50 -22.49 16.27
C ARG A 261 -10.19 -22.89 14.83
N GLY A 262 -8.90 -22.97 14.46
CA GLY A 262 -8.47 -23.24 13.09
C GLY A 262 -8.86 -22.15 12.09
N LYS A 263 -8.92 -20.89 12.54
CA LYS A 263 -9.27 -19.70 11.76
C LYS A 263 -8.03 -18.87 11.43
N ILE A 264 -8.19 -17.95 10.49
CA ILE A 264 -7.19 -16.93 10.17
C ILE A 264 -7.36 -15.75 11.13
N ALA A 265 -6.28 -15.25 11.70
CA ALA A 265 -6.25 -13.99 12.47
C ALA A 265 -5.92 -12.82 11.54
N ALA A 266 -6.64 -11.70 11.67
CA ALA A 266 -6.38 -10.50 10.87
C ALA A 266 -6.65 -9.19 11.63
N LEU A 267 -5.82 -8.17 11.40
CA LEU A 267 -6.12 -6.80 11.79
C LEU A 267 -6.92 -6.18 10.64
N THR A 268 -8.23 -6.40 10.65
CA THR A 268 -9.14 -6.12 9.53
C THR A 268 -9.28 -4.64 9.23
N GLU A 269 -9.11 -3.80 10.25
CA GLU A 269 -8.95 -2.35 10.12
C GLU A 269 -7.99 -1.81 11.18
N THR A 270 -7.18 -0.84 10.80
CA THR A 270 -6.35 -0.05 11.71
C THR A 270 -5.94 1.26 11.04
N GLY A 271 -5.24 2.13 11.75
CA GLY A 271 -4.69 3.33 11.14
C GLY A 271 -4.52 4.51 12.09
N ASN A 272 -3.75 5.49 11.65
CA ASN A 272 -3.70 6.81 12.25
C ASN A 272 -4.21 7.82 11.23
N ASP A 273 -5.39 8.38 11.47
CA ASP A 273 -5.98 9.38 10.58
C ASP A 273 -5.01 10.56 10.39
N ARG A 274 -4.73 10.88 9.13
CA ARG A 274 -3.73 11.85 8.65
C ARG A 274 -2.27 11.52 8.95
N ILE A 275 -1.98 10.36 9.54
CA ILE A 275 -0.63 9.85 9.84
C ILE A 275 0.23 10.93 10.52
N THR A 276 -0.23 11.34 11.70
CA THR A 276 0.35 12.46 12.47
C THR A 276 1.74 12.16 13.05
N ASP A 277 2.12 10.89 13.21
CA ASP A 277 3.50 10.47 13.48
C ASP A 277 4.16 10.07 12.15
N PRO A 278 5.19 10.79 11.65
CA PRO A 278 5.87 10.45 10.40
C PRO A 278 6.54 9.08 10.39
N MET A 279 6.72 8.44 11.55
CA MET A 279 7.30 7.09 11.70
C MET A 279 6.24 6.02 12.00
N TRP A 280 4.95 6.33 11.82
CA TRP A 280 3.86 5.49 12.31
C TRP A 280 3.89 4.05 11.79
N PHE A 281 4.17 3.84 10.49
CA PHE A 281 4.10 2.50 9.90
C PHE A 281 5.20 1.59 10.44
N THR A 282 6.44 2.06 10.52
CA THR A 282 7.52 1.22 11.04
C THR A 282 7.44 1.07 12.56
N LYS A 283 7.31 2.19 13.29
CA LYS A 283 7.41 2.24 14.75
C LYS A 283 6.17 1.71 15.47
N THR A 284 4.98 2.02 14.98
CA THR A 284 3.71 1.68 15.66
C THR A 284 3.15 0.36 15.17
N LEU A 285 3.32 0.06 13.88
CA LEU A 285 2.69 -1.10 13.25
C LEU A 285 3.67 -2.26 13.03
N LEU A 286 4.70 -2.07 12.18
CA LEU A 286 5.60 -3.15 11.74
C LEU A 286 6.44 -3.72 12.88
N GLU A 287 7.29 -2.92 13.50
CA GLU A 287 8.27 -3.40 14.49
C GLU A 287 7.60 -4.08 15.69
N PRO A 288 6.50 -3.57 16.26
CA PRO A 288 5.82 -4.26 17.35
C PRO A 288 5.27 -5.62 16.93
N ILE A 289 4.59 -5.70 15.78
CA ILE A 289 3.99 -6.96 15.30
C ILE A 289 5.08 -7.98 14.98
N LYS A 290 6.06 -7.59 14.15
CA LYS A 290 7.13 -8.45 13.65
C LYS A 290 7.97 -9.06 14.77
N ASN A 291 8.23 -8.31 15.83
CA ASN A 291 9.09 -8.77 16.93
C ASN A 291 8.32 -9.49 18.05
N HIS A 292 6.99 -9.65 17.93
CA HIS A 292 6.19 -10.32 18.95
C HIS A 292 5.92 -11.78 18.58
N PRO A 293 6.18 -12.75 19.48
CA PRO A 293 6.15 -14.18 19.16
C PRO A 293 4.78 -14.69 18.67
N VAL A 294 3.71 -14.06 19.14
CA VAL A 294 2.32 -14.39 18.77
C VAL A 294 1.77 -13.45 17.68
N ALA A 295 1.78 -12.14 17.89
CA ALA A 295 1.20 -11.18 16.95
C ALA A 295 1.80 -11.21 15.54
N GLN A 296 3.05 -11.66 15.36
CA GLN A 296 3.63 -11.88 14.03
C GLN A 296 2.83 -12.88 13.16
N LYS A 297 1.93 -13.67 13.77
CA LYS A 297 1.06 -14.65 13.08
C LYS A 297 -0.25 -14.09 12.53
N LEU A 298 -0.36 -12.78 12.42
CA LEU A 298 -1.46 -12.14 11.68
C LEU A 298 -1.29 -12.39 10.20
N ALA A 299 -2.34 -12.86 9.52
CA ALA A 299 -2.28 -13.04 8.07
C ALA A 299 -2.23 -11.70 7.34
N TYR A 300 -2.96 -10.71 7.82
CA TYR A 300 -2.95 -9.39 7.20
C TYR A 300 -3.30 -8.25 8.15
N VAL A 301 -2.92 -7.06 7.73
CA VAL A 301 -3.34 -5.78 8.27
C VAL A 301 -3.90 -4.90 7.15
N ALA A 302 -5.03 -4.24 7.38
CA ALA A 302 -5.59 -3.29 6.44
C ALA A 302 -5.83 -1.91 7.08
N ILE A 303 -5.51 -0.85 6.34
CA ILE A 303 -5.81 0.53 6.72
C ILE A 303 -7.04 1.06 5.99
N TRP A 304 -7.65 2.13 6.49
CA TRP A 304 -8.78 2.78 5.82
C TRP A 304 -8.38 3.61 4.60
N ARG A 305 -9.37 4.32 4.03
CA ARG A 305 -9.30 4.99 2.72
C ARG A 305 -8.53 6.32 2.73
N ASN A 306 -8.13 6.78 1.55
CA ASN A 306 -7.59 8.13 1.32
C ASN A 306 -8.64 9.03 0.68
N ALA A 307 -9.43 9.73 1.49
CA ALA A 307 -10.48 10.61 0.99
C ALA A 307 -9.93 11.92 0.41
N ASP A 308 -9.12 12.59 1.23
CA ASP A 308 -8.51 13.89 0.97
C ASP A 308 -7.45 14.16 2.05
N SER A 309 -6.79 15.32 2.02
CA SER A 309 -5.72 15.66 2.97
C SER A 309 -6.16 15.81 4.44
N SER A 310 -7.48 15.83 4.70
CA SER A 310 -8.06 15.90 6.04
C SER A 310 -8.51 14.54 6.57
N HIS A 311 -8.59 13.51 5.72
CA HIS A 311 -8.96 12.15 6.10
C HIS A 311 -8.30 11.11 5.18
N HIS A 312 -7.17 10.59 5.64
CA HIS A 312 -6.35 9.62 4.91
C HIS A 312 -5.54 8.75 5.87
N TYR A 313 -5.26 7.51 5.45
CA TYR A 313 -4.54 6.53 6.27
C TYR A 313 -3.32 5.94 5.57
N ALA A 314 -3.18 6.13 4.26
CA ALA A 314 -1.94 5.96 3.52
C ALA A 314 -1.33 7.33 3.19
N PRO A 315 0.01 7.45 3.13
CA PRO A 315 0.62 8.68 2.64
C PRO A 315 0.33 8.85 1.15
N TYR A 316 0.59 10.05 0.65
CA TYR A 316 0.58 10.45 -0.75
C TYR A 316 1.87 11.24 -1.04
N PRO A 317 2.25 11.47 -2.32
CA PRO A 317 3.49 12.17 -2.64
C PRO A 317 3.64 13.52 -1.90
N GLY A 318 4.75 13.69 -1.19
CA GLY A 318 5.04 14.85 -0.35
C GLY A 318 4.55 14.75 1.10
N HIS A 319 3.85 13.68 1.48
CA HIS A 319 3.38 13.49 2.86
C HIS A 319 4.57 13.21 3.81
N PRO A 320 4.61 13.75 5.05
CA PRO A 320 5.73 13.53 5.97
C PRO A 320 6.09 12.06 6.26
N ALA A 321 5.10 11.18 6.23
CA ALA A 321 5.26 9.73 6.43
C ALA A 321 5.64 8.94 5.15
N GLU A 322 5.82 9.59 4.00
CA GLU A 322 6.10 8.92 2.72
C GLU A 322 7.30 7.98 2.81
N GLN A 323 8.44 8.47 3.31
CA GLN A 323 9.65 7.66 3.43
C GLN A 323 9.52 6.51 4.43
N ASP A 324 8.71 6.68 5.47
CA ASP A 324 8.42 5.61 6.41
C ASP A 324 7.59 4.50 5.81
N PHE A 325 6.62 4.87 4.99
CA PHE A 325 5.79 3.92 4.29
C PHE A 325 6.55 3.17 3.20
N VAL A 326 7.51 3.81 2.51
CA VAL A 326 8.41 3.08 1.59
C VAL A 326 9.32 2.12 2.37
N ARG A 327 9.79 2.45 3.58
CA ARG A 327 10.51 1.49 4.45
C ARG A 327 9.62 0.34 4.88
N PHE A 328 8.37 0.62 5.26
CA PHE A 328 7.37 -0.37 5.58
C PHE A 328 7.13 -1.32 4.39
N HIS A 329 7.00 -0.80 3.17
CA HIS A 329 6.92 -1.61 1.94
C HIS A 329 8.20 -2.39 1.64
N ALA A 330 9.39 -1.87 1.96
CA ALA A 330 10.65 -2.54 1.67
C ALA A 330 10.96 -3.70 2.63
N ASP A 331 10.32 -3.78 3.80
CA ASP A 331 10.60 -4.83 4.79
C ASP A 331 10.18 -6.23 4.26
N PRO A 332 11.02 -7.27 4.41
CA PRO A 332 10.67 -8.63 3.98
C PRO A 332 9.46 -9.25 4.70
N PHE A 333 9.15 -8.78 5.91
CA PHE A 333 8.01 -9.27 6.69
C PHE A 333 6.68 -8.75 6.13
N THR A 334 6.65 -7.55 5.57
CA THR A 334 5.44 -7.01 4.92
C THR A 334 5.35 -7.54 3.50
N VAL A 335 4.14 -7.78 3.00
CA VAL A 335 3.92 -8.23 1.62
C VAL A 335 2.90 -7.33 0.94
N PHE A 336 3.31 -6.75 -0.18
CA PHE A 336 2.49 -5.98 -1.11
C PHE A 336 2.31 -6.80 -2.40
N MET A 337 1.48 -6.30 -3.33
CA MET A 337 1.12 -7.02 -4.55
C MET A 337 2.33 -7.46 -5.39
N ASP A 338 3.38 -6.65 -5.47
CA ASP A 338 4.63 -6.93 -6.19
C ASP A 338 5.41 -8.15 -5.67
N ARG A 339 5.11 -8.63 -4.46
CA ARG A 339 5.76 -9.77 -3.81
C ARG A 339 4.79 -10.92 -3.50
N MET A 340 3.57 -10.87 -4.05
CA MET A 340 2.56 -11.89 -3.78
C MET A 340 2.89 -13.25 -4.43
N PRO A 341 2.72 -14.37 -3.70
CA PRO A 341 2.60 -15.69 -4.33
C PRO A 341 1.45 -15.81 -5.31
N ASP A 342 1.48 -16.91 -6.06
CA ASP A 342 0.25 -17.49 -6.60
C ASP A 342 -0.65 -18.05 -5.47
N LEU A 343 -1.63 -17.24 -5.06
CA LEU A 343 -2.64 -17.62 -4.07
C LEU A 343 -3.72 -18.59 -4.59
N TYR A 344 -3.83 -18.78 -5.90
CA TYR A 344 -5.07 -19.26 -6.52
C TYR A 344 -4.94 -20.56 -7.28
N ASN A 345 -3.74 -20.93 -7.73
CA ASN A 345 -3.49 -22.18 -8.45
C ASN A 345 -2.54 -23.12 -7.72
N THR A 346 -1.74 -22.61 -6.79
CA THR A 346 -0.72 -23.39 -6.07
C THR A 346 -1.08 -23.52 -4.60
N LEU A 347 -0.92 -24.72 -4.04
CA LEU A 347 -0.97 -24.95 -2.60
C LEU A 347 0.41 -24.63 -2.04
N LEU A 348 0.51 -23.67 -1.11
CA LEU A 348 1.78 -23.35 -0.47
C LEU A 348 2.08 -24.35 0.66
N ASP A 349 3.35 -24.75 0.78
CA ASP A 349 3.88 -25.68 1.80
C ASP A 349 4.90 -24.96 2.71
N HIS A 350 5.16 -25.48 3.91
CA HIS A 350 6.19 -24.93 4.82
C HIS A 350 7.58 -25.57 4.57
N PRO A 351 8.70 -24.82 4.63
CA PRO A 351 8.83 -23.36 4.75
C PRO A 351 8.88 -22.69 3.37
N TRP A 352 7.88 -21.87 3.06
CA TRP A 352 7.69 -21.26 1.73
C TRP A 352 8.65 -20.08 1.41
N GLU A 353 9.73 -19.90 2.19
CA GLU A 353 10.65 -18.77 2.06
C GLU A 353 11.34 -18.68 0.68
N GLU A 354 11.41 -19.77 -0.09
CA GLU A 354 12.11 -19.80 -1.39
C GLU A 354 11.38 -19.09 -2.55
N SER A 355 10.14 -18.59 -2.37
CA SER A 355 9.33 -18.08 -3.49
C SER A 355 8.56 -16.77 -3.27
N ILE A 356 8.74 -16.08 -2.13
CA ILE A 356 8.50 -14.62 -2.12
C ILE A 356 9.69 -13.98 -2.81
N PRO A 357 9.51 -13.16 -3.87
CA PRO A 357 10.59 -12.35 -4.40
C PRO A 357 11.23 -11.62 -3.23
N THR A 358 12.50 -11.91 -2.94
CA THR A 358 13.22 -11.26 -1.84
C THR A 358 13.04 -9.76 -1.95
N ALA A 359 12.87 -9.07 -0.81
CA ALA A 359 12.94 -7.62 -0.75
C ALA A 359 14.10 -7.14 -1.65
N PRO A 360 13.95 -6.05 -2.41
CA PRO A 360 14.97 -5.66 -3.37
C PRO A 360 16.32 -5.65 -2.67
N ALA A 361 17.34 -6.21 -3.33
CA ALA A 361 18.66 -6.42 -2.75
C ALA A 361 19.12 -5.20 -1.95
N ALA A 362 19.83 -5.42 -0.83
CA ALA A 362 20.38 -4.33 -0.02
C ALA A 362 21.00 -3.26 -0.91
N LEU A 363 20.80 -1.98 -0.58
CA LEU A 363 21.29 -0.86 -1.39
C LEU A 363 22.80 -1.02 -1.60
N GLN A 364 23.20 -1.20 -2.85
CA GLN A 364 24.59 -1.25 -3.28
C GLN A 364 24.91 0.04 -4.02
N THR A 365 26.12 0.52 -3.81
CA THR A 365 26.62 1.72 -4.48
C THR A 365 27.81 1.41 -5.37
N GLN A 366 27.99 2.23 -6.40
CA GLN A 366 29.16 2.23 -7.25
C GLN A 366 29.57 3.68 -7.57
N PRO A 367 30.86 3.94 -7.87
CA PRO A 367 31.32 5.29 -8.18
C PRO A 367 30.71 5.80 -9.49
N LEU A 368 30.33 7.08 -9.51
CA LEU A 368 30.07 7.84 -10.74
C LEU A 368 31.30 8.65 -11.10
N TYR A 369 31.92 8.34 -12.23
CA TYR A 369 33.10 9.01 -12.73
C TYR A 369 32.74 10.27 -13.51
N ARG A 370 33.46 11.37 -13.27
CA ARG A 370 33.31 12.64 -13.98
C ARG A 370 34.49 12.87 -14.91
N PHE A 371 34.20 13.09 -16.19
CA PHE A 371 35.18 13.53 -17.19
C PHE A 371 34.88 14.96 -17.60
N HIS A 372 35.94 15.74 -17.82
CA HIS A 372 35.89 17.04 -18.49
C HIS A 372 36.29 16.88 -19.94
N ARG A 373 35.57 17.55 -20.82
CA ARG A 373 35.83 17.56 -22.26
C ARG A 373 36.38 18.94 -22.66
N GLY A 374 37.66 19.01 -23.01
CA GLY A 374 38.43 20.25 -23.19
C GLY A 374 38.07 21.09 -24.42
N ASP A 375 37.54 20.48 -25.48
CA ASP A 375 37.22 21.17 -26.75
C ASP A 375 35.92 21.99 -26.71
N ASN A 376 34.96 21.60 -25.86
CA ASN A 376 33.65 22.26 -25.72
C ASN A 376 33.27 22.59 -24.27
N ASP A 377 34.14 22.29 -23.30
CA ASP A 377 33.97 22.53 -21.86
C ASP A 377 32.77 21.78 -21.23
N SER A 378 32.29 20.72 -21.88
CA SER A 378 31.22 19.87 -21.36
C SER A 378 31.76 18.81 -20.38
N HIS A 379 30.82 18.16 -19.67
CA HIS A 379 31.15 17.07 -18.76
C HIS A 379 30.43 15.80 -19.16
N PHE A 380 31.06 14.67 -18.89
CA PHE A 380 30.51 13.34 -19.09
C PHE A 380 30.57 12.56 -17.79
N PHE A 381 29.51 11.77 -17.55
CA PHE A 381 29.34 11.01 -16.32
C PHE A 381 29.03 9.56 -16.66
N THR A 382 29.79 8.65 -16.07
CA THR A 382 29.55 7.20 -16.24
C THR A 382 29.77 6.46 -14.94
N ALA A 383 28.91 5.47 -14.68
CA ALA A 383 29.09 4.52 -13.60
C ALA A 383 29.66 3.18 -14.11
N GLU A 384 29.88 3.05 -15.42
CA GLU A 384 30.38 1.84 -16.06
C GLU A 384 31.91 1.89 -16.16
N GLU A 385 32.57 0.93 -15.50
CA GLU A 385 34.04 0.86 -15.46
C GLU A 385 34.64 0.62 -16.86
N GLU A 386 33.96 -0.15 -17.71
CA GLU A 386 34.37 -0.41 -19.09
C GLU A 386 34.31 0.86 -19.94
N GLU A 387 33.27 1.70 -19.78
CA GLU A 387 33.13 2.96 -20.50
C GLU A 387 34.19 3.98 -20.07
N LYS A 388 34.47 4.06 -18.76
CA LYS A 388 35.59 4.84 -18.24
C LYS A 388 36.92 4.36 -18.84
N HIS A 389 37.15 3.05 -18.91
CA HIS A 389 38.39 2.49 -19.46
C HIS A 389 38.55 2.79 -20.95
N ALA A 390 37.47 2.66 -21.74
CA ALA A 390 37.47 2.99 -23.16
C ALA A 390 37.79 4.47 -23.41
N ILE A 391 37.20 5.40 -22.64
CA ILE A 391 37.50 6.83 -22.75
C ILE A 391 38.99 7.12 -22.50
N LEU A 392 39.59 6.48 -21.50
CA LEU A 392 41.00 6.69 -21.15
C LEU A 392 41.99 6.07 -22.14
N THR A 393 41.59 5.07 -22.90
CA THR A 393 42.50 4.29 -23.75
C THR A 393 42.32 4.57 -25.24
N GLU A 394 41.11 4.95 -25.66
CA GLU A 394 40.74 5.09 -27.07
C GLU A 394 40.53 6.55 -27.49
N LEU A 395 40.31 7.47 -26.55
CA LEU A 395 40.04 8.88 -26.85
C LEU A 395 41.24 9.80 -26.53
N PRO A 396 41.40 10.94 -27.22
CA PRO A 396 42.54 11.82 -27.02
C PRO A 396 42.58 12.44 -25.61
N GLU A 397 43.69 12.27 -24.89
CA GLU A 397 43.87 12.79 -23.52
C GLU A 397 43.79 14.33 -23.42
N ASP A 398 44.11 15.05 -24.50
CA ASP A 398 43.99 16.50 -24.60
C ASP A 398 42.52 16.96 -24.75
N VAL A 399 41.62 16.05 -25.12
CA VAL A 399 40.18 16.31 -25.22
C VAL A 399 39.45 15.76 -24.00
N TRP A 400 39.80 14.60 -23.47
CA TRP A 400 39.09 13.95 -22.36
C TRP A 400 39.97 13.77 -21.13
N THR A 401 39.63 14.45 -20.04
CA THR A 401 40.36 14.38 -18.78
C THR A 401 39.48 13.83 -17.67
N LEU A 402 39.89 12.73 -17.03
CA LEU A 402 39.21 12.19 -15.84
C LEU A 402 39.44 13.12 -14.64
N GLN A 403 38.35 13.59 -14.04
CA GLN A 403 38.37 14.42 -12.83
C GLN A 403 38.15 13.61 -11.54
N GLY A 404 37.98 12.29 -11.65
CA GLY A 404 37.81 11.37 -10.53
C GLY A 404 36.35 10.94 -10.29
N VAL A 405 36.09 10.49 -9.06
CA VAL A 405 34.73 10.11 -8.62
C VAL A 405 33.98 11.38 -8.22
N SER A 406 32.81 11.60 -8.82
CA SER A 406 31.93 12.72 -8.47
C SER A 406 31.13 12.45 -7.21
N HIS A 407 30.54 11.26 -7.12
CA HIS A 407 29.75 10.75 -5.99
C HIS A 407 29.44 9.26 -6.22
N GLN A 408 28.88 8.59 -5.23
CA GLN A 408 28.41 7.21 -5.33
C GLN A 408 26.94 7.15 -5.78
N VAL A 409 26.67 6.36 -6.81
CA VAL A 409 25.32 6.11 -7.37
C VAL A 409 24.87 4.68 -7.06
N ILE A 410 23.57 4.39 -7.22
CA ILE A 410 23.00 3.10 -6.86
C ILE A 410 23.23 2.10 -8.00
N SER A 411 23.85 0.95 -7.70
CA SER A 411 24.19 -0.08 -8.69
C SER A 411 23.08 -1.10 -8.93
N ASN A 412 22.12 -1.22 -8.00
CA ASN A 412 21.01 -2.16 -8.08
C ASN A 412 19.63 -1.48 -7.98
N PRO A 413 18.57 -2.01 -8.63
CA PRO A 413 17.22 -1.55 -8.39
C PRO A 413 16.80 -1.78 -6.94
N VAL A 414 16.43 -0.72 -6.22
CA VAL A 414 15.87 -0.74 -4.87
C VAL A 414 14.68 0.23 -4.80
N PRO A 415 13.73 0.11 -3.84
CA PRO A 415 12.48 0.88 -3.84
C PRO A 415 12.66 2.39 -3.89
N PHE A 416 13.80 2.88 -3.39
CA PHE A 416 14.14 4.31 -3.31
C PHE A 416 15.01 4.81 -4.48
N SER A 417 15.48 3.92 -5.37
CA SER A 417 16.35 4.30 -6.49
C SER A 417 15.56 4.52 -7.78
N GLN A 418 15.71 5.71 -8.35
CA GLN A 418 15.11 6.09 -9.63
C GLN A 418 16.18 6.04 -10.73
N PRO A 419 15.82 5.61 -11.95
CA PRO A 419 16.75 5.67 -13.08
C PRO A 419 17.10 7.11 -13.45
N VAL A 420 18.36 7.33 -13.81
CA VAL A 420 18.85 8.56 -14.43
C VAL A 420 19.13 8.25 -15.89
N TRP A 421 18.38 8.87 -16.78
CA TRP A 421 18.51 8.67 -18.23
C TRP A 421 19.60 9.57 -18.80
N ARG A 422 20.36 9.05 -19.77
CA ARG A 422 21.37 9.78 -20.54
C ARG A 422 20.90 9.98 -21.96
N ILE A 423 20.99 11.22 -22.43
CA ILE A 423 20.69 11.62 -23.81
C ILE A 423 21.94 12.26 -24.41
N TYR A 424 22.35 11.80 -25.58
CA TYR A 424 23.45 12.36 -26.34
C TYR A 424 22.99 13.49 -27.26
N ASN A 425 23.66 14.64 -27.21
CA ASN A 425 23.47 15.76 -28.11
C ASN A 425 24.51 15.68 -29.24
N SER A 426 24.11 15.15 -30.40
CA SER A 426 24.96 14.97 -31.57
C SER A 426 25.49 16.28 -32.18
N LYS A 427 24.83 17.40 -31.92
CA LYS A 427 25.24 18.72 -32.44
C LYS A 427 26.39 19.33 -31.62
N ALA A 428 26.34 19.18 -30.30
CA ALA A 428 27.33 19.74 -29.39
C ALA A 428 28.39 18.71 -28.95
N GLY A 429 28.14 17.42 -29.15
CA GLY A 429 28.97 16.34 -28.63
C GLY A 429 28.89 16.23 -27.09
N SER A 430 27.78 16.63 -26.50
CA SER A 430 27.60 16.70 -25.04
C SER A 430 26.52 15.72 -24.58
N HIS A 431 26.38 15.53 -23.26
CA HIS A 431 25.39 14.64 -22.69
C HIS A 431 24.48 15.37 -21.70
N PHE A 432 23.21 14.99 -21.73
CA PHE A 432 22.16 15.45 -20.85
C PHE A 432 21.73 14.29 -19.94
N TYR A 433 21.51 14.56 -18.65
CA TYR A 433 21.10 13.56 -17.66
C TYR A 433 19.88 14.07 -16.89
N SER A 434 18.88 13.21 -16.71
CA SER A 434 17.71 13.55 -15.89
C SER A 434 17.03 12.33 -15.28
N MET A 435 16.43 12.50 -14.11
CA MET A 435 15.48 11.55 -13.50
C MET A 435 14.01 11.87 -13.85
N SER A 436 13.77 12.99 -14.53
CA SER A 436 12.43 13.41 -14.92
C SER A 436 12.10 12.85 -16.29
N ARG A 437 11.28 11.79 -16.30
CA ARG A 437 10.76 11.24 -17.57
C ARG A 437 10.04 12.30 -18.41
N LYS A 438 9.37 13.27 -17.77
CA LYS A 438 8.71 14.39 -18.46
C LYS A 438 9.73 15.29 -19.17
N GLU A 439 10.86 15.58 -18.54
CA GLU A 439 11.94 16.38 -19.13
C GLU A 439 12.57 15.63 -20.32
N ILE A 440 12.85 14.33 -20.16
CA ILE A 440 13.35 13.45 -21.23
C ILE A 440 12.41 13.46 -22.44
N VAL A 441 11.12 13.20 -22.23
CA VAL A 441 10.12 13.19 -23.32
C VAL A 441 10.04 14.56 -23.98
N SER A 442 9.99 15.64 -23.21
CA SER A 442 9.93 17.00 -23.75
C SER A 442 11.14 17.33 -24.63
N VAL A 443 12.35 16.91 -24.25
CA VAL A 443 13.57 17.12 -25.06
C VAL A 443 13.51 16.31 -26.35
N LEU A 444 13.12 15.04 -26.28
CA LEU A 444 13.04 14.17 -27.45
C LEU A 444 11.94 14.60 -28.43
N GLU A 445 10.80 15.09 -27.94
CA GLU A 445 9.71 15.60 -28.79
C GLU A 445 10.06 16.94 -29.45
N SER A 446 10.77 17.83 -28.74
CA SER A 446 11.07 19.18 -29.25
C SER A 446 12.37 19.26 -30.05
N MET A 447 13.33 18.36 -29.80
CA MET A 447 14.69 18.43 -30.34
C MET A 447 15.25 17.07 -30.77
N GLY A 448 14.38 16.09 -31.06
CA GLY A 448 14.75 14.71 -31.39
C GLY A 448 15.63 14.52 -32.63
N ASP A 449 15.77 15.54 -33.48
CA ASP A 449 16.65 15.49 -34.66
C ASP A 449 18.14 15.39 -34.30
N PHE A 450 18.53 15.85 -33.11
CA PHE A 450 19.93 15.84 -32.66
C PHE A 450 20.13 15.35 -31.23
N PHE A 451 19.07 15.09 -30.47
CA PHE A 451 19.11 14.43 -29.17
C PHE A 451 18.73 12.96 -29.28
N ILE A 452 19.65 12.07 -28.90
CA ILE A 452 19.51 10.62 -29.02
C ILE A 452 19.48 10.01 -27.61
N LEU A 453 18.40 9.31 -27.27
CA LEU A 453 18.30 8.59 -26.00
C LEU A 453 19.25 7.39 -25.99
N GLU A 454 20.20 7.35 -25.07
CA GLU A 454 21.16 6.25 -24.92
C GLU A 454 20.71 5.22 -23.88
N GLY A 455 19.75 5.58 -23.03
CA GLY A 455 19.16 4.67 -22.03
C GLY A 455 19.39 5.16 -20.60
N ILE A 456 19.41 4.21 -19.67
CA ILE A 456 19.67 4.46 -18.24
C ILE A 456 21.18 4.43 -18.03
N ALA A 457 21.78 5.52 -17.56
CA ALA A 457 23.21 5.57 -17.28
C ALA A 457 23.55 5.07 -15.86
N PHE A 458 22.68 5.35 -14.89
CA PHE A 458 22.80 4.89 -13.51
C PHE A 458 21.47 5.08 -12.78
N ARG A 459 21.41 4.70 -11.49
CA ARG A 459 20.27 5.00 -10.61
C ARG A 459 20.70 5.92 -9.48
N ALA A 460 19.81 6.79 -9.03
CA ALA A 460 20.06 7.73 -7.94
C ALA A 460 18.85 7.82 -6.99
N LEU A 461 19.01 8.50 -5.86
CA LEU A 461 17.95 8.63 -4.86
C LEU A 461 17.08 9.85 -5.17
N GLY A 462 15.76 9.65 -5.23
CA GLY A 462 14.78 10.72 -5.42
C GLY A 462 14.57 11.60 -4.18
N ALA A 463 14.97 11.11 -3.01
CA ALA A 463 14.82 11.80 -1.74
C ALA A 463 16.04 11.56 -0.84
N GLN A 464 16.25 12.46 0.13
CA GLN A 464 17.34 12.34 1.08
C GLN A 464 17.10 11.19 2.06
N ILE A 465 18.10 10.31 2.20
CA ILE A 465 18.18 9.27 3.24
C ILE A 465 19.41 9.49 4.14
N PRO A 466 19.48 8.89 5.34
CA PRO A 466 20.65 9.02 6.21
C PRO A 466 21.96 8.69 5.50
N GLY A 467 22.95 9.58 5.60
CA GLY A 467 24.25 9.46 4.94
C GLY A 467 24.30 9.94 3.48
N SER A 468 23.16 10.27 2.86
CA SER A 468 23.13 10.86 1.53
C SER A 468 23.13 12.39 1.56
N HIS A 469 23.73 12.99 0.54
CA HIS A 469 23.83 14.42 0.30
C HIS A 469 23.19 14.81 -1.05
N PRO A 470 22.65 16.03 -1.18
CA PRO A 470 22.12 16.52 -2.44
C PRO A 470 23.22 16.66 -3.49
N VAL A 471 22.91 16.26 -4.73
CA VAL A 471 23.71 16.53 -5.92
C VAL A 471 23.11 17.73 -6.64
N TYR A 472 23.91 18.76 -6.81
CA TYR A 472 23.53 20.06 -7.38
C TYR A 472 23.66 20.04 -8.90
N ARG A 473 22.62 20.48 -9.60
CA ARG A 473 22.56 20.58 -11.07
C ARG A 473 22.85 22.00 -11.54
N PHE A 474 23.63 22.10 -12.61
CA PHE A 474 23.86 23.33 -13.34
C PHE A 474 23.63 23.11 -14.83
N TYR A 475 22.84 23.96 -15.47
CA TYR A 475 22.67 23.96 -16.91
C TYR A 475 23.81 24.72 -17.60
N ALA A 476 24.37 24.12 -18.65
CA ALA A 476 25.42 24.68 -19.50
C ALA A 476 24.82 25.11 -20.85
N PRO A 477 24.50 26.41 -21.06
CA PRO A 477 23.72 26.84 -22.22
C PRO A 477 24.44 26.65 -23.57
N ARG A 478 25.77 26.74 -23.59
CA ARG A 478 26.58 26.65 -24.82
C ARG A 478 26.56 25.27 -25.45
N THR A 479 26.45 24.24 -24.63
CA THR A 479 26.49 22.82 -25.03
C THR A 479 25.15 22.14 -24.83
N ALA A 480 24.14 22.83 -24.31
CA ALA A 480 22.85 22.26 -23.89
C ALA A 480 23.02 20.98 -23.05
N SER A 481 23.92 21.05 -22.07
CA SER A 481 24.29 19.93 -21.19
C SER A 481 24.19 20.32 -19.72
N HIS A 482 24.55 19.39 -18.82
CA HIS A 482 24.56 19.64 -17.38
C HIS A 482 25.92 19.40 -16.75
N PHE A 483 26.18 20.14 -15.68
CA PHE A 483 27.23 19.88 -14.72
C PHE A 483 26.60 19.48 -13.39
N PHE A 484 27.22 18.52 -12.70
CA PHE A 484 26.77 18.00 -11.42
C PHE A 484 27.89 18.01 -10.39
N THR A 485 27.55 18.37 -9.15
CA THR A 485 28.45 18.28 -8.00
C THR A 485 27.73 17.92 -6.72
N ILE A 486 28.33 17.07 -5.90
CA ILE A 486 27.84 16.79 -4.54
C ILE A 486 28.44 17.74 -3.50
N SER A 487 29.53 18.44 -3.84
CA SER A 487 30.22 19.36 -2.92
C SER A 487 29.45 20.68 -2.83
N PRO A 488 28.96 21.06 -1.63
CA PRO A 488 28.40 22.39 -1.41
C PRO A 488 29.42 23.51 -1.70
N GLU A 489 30.71 23.27 -1.46
CA GLU A 489 31.78 24.24 -1.70
C GLU A 489 32.02 24.46 -3.20
N GLU A 490 32.03 23.40 -4.02
CA GLU A 490 32.13 23.51 -5.48
C GLU A 490 30.88 24.22 -6.05
N ARG A 491 29.69 23.89 -5.53
CA ARG A 491 28.45 24.60 -5.86
C ARG A 491 28.57 26.10 -5.59
N ASP A 492 28.96 26.47 -4.37
CA ASP A 492 29.04 27.88 -3.95
C ASP A 492 30.12 28.64 -4.71
N HIS A 493 31.23 27.99 -5.02
CA HIS A 493 32.28 28.53 -5.86
C HIS A 493 31.77 28.82 -7.28
N ILE A 494 31.04 27.87 -7.90
CA ILE A 494 30.46 28.04 -9.24
C ILE A 494 29.47 29.19 -9.25
N ILE A 495 28.53 29.22 -8.29
CA ILE A 495 27.52 30.29 -8.18
C ILE A 495 28.18 31.68 -8.05
N SER A 496 29.29 31.77 -7.30
CA SER A 496 29.92 33.06 -7.00
C SER A 496 30.89 33.54 -8.09
N ASN A 497 31.49 32.62 -8.85
CA ASN A 497 32.64 32.94 -9.70
C ASN A 497 32.46 32.59 -11.19
N ILE A 498 31.47 31.75 -11.54
CA ILE A 498 31.25 31.32 -12.93
C ILE A 498 30.05 32.07 -13.51
N PRO A 499 30.21 32.78 -14.64
CA PRO A 499 29.11 33.49 -15.31
C PRO A 499 27.95 32.58 -15.71
N HIS A 500 26.72 33.11 -15.65
CA HIS A 500 25.49 32.38 -15.98
C HIS A 500 25.41 31.91 -17.44
N ASP A 501 26.11 32.57 -18.37
CA ASP A 501 26.21 32.12 -19.77
C ASP A 501 27.12 30.89 -19.94
N ARG A 502 27.82 30.47 -18.88
CA ARG A 502 28.57 29.22 -18.79
C ARG A 502 27.83 28.17 -17.95
N LEU A 503 27.46 28.51 -16.72
CA LEU A 503 26.74 27.60 -15.82
C LEU A 503 25.65 28.35 -15.05
N THR A 504 24.41 27.85 -15.14
CA THR A 504 23.26 28.36 -14.38
C THR A 504 22.81 27.30 -13.38
N TYR A 505 22.75 27.65 -12.10
CA TYR A 505 22.28 26.75 -11.04
C TYR A 505 20.78 26.44 -11.19
N GLU A 506 20.41 25.15 -11.13
CA GLU A 506 19.04 24.69 -11.31
C GLU A 506 18.47 23.94 -10.09
N GLY A 507 19.22 23.87 -8.99
CA GLY A 507 18.79 23.20 -7.76
C GLY A 507 19.37 21.81 -7.58
N VAL A 508 18.65 20.98 -6.84
CA VAL A 508 19.04 19.59 -6.53
C VAL A 508 18.52 18.67 -7.63
N ALA A 509 19.43 17.90 -8.22
CA ALA A 509 19.14 16.92 -9.26
C ALA A 509 18.59 15.61 -8.66
N TRP A 510 19.28 15.12 -7.62
CA TRP A 510 19.02 13.88 -6.90
C TRP A 510 19.84 13.87 -5.60
N PHE A 511 19.75 12.79 -4.82
CA PHE A 511 20.58 12.53 -3.66
C PHE A 511 21.52 11.34 -3.93
N ALA A 512 22.71 11.39 -3.34
CA ALA A 512 23.76 10.39 -3.53
C ALA A 512 24.65 10.28 -2.27
N PHE A 513 25.46 9.24 -2.19
CA PHE A 513 26.48 9.14 -1.15
C PHE A 513 27.78 9.83 -1.62
N PRO A 514 28.55 10.45 -0.70
CA PRO A 514 29.75 11.21 -1.05
C PRO A 514 30.91 10.33 -1.52
#